data_AF-A0A6I5C4F9-F1
#
_entry.id   AF-A0A6I5C4F9-F1
#
_cell.length_a   1.000
_cell.length_b   1.000
_cell.length_c   1.000
_cell.angle_alpha   90.00
_cell.angle_beta   90.00
_cell.angle_gamma   90.00
#
_symmetry.space_group_name_H-M   'P 1'
#
loop_
_entity.id
_entity.type
_entity.pdbx_description
1 polymer ?
#
loop_
_entity_poly.entity_id
_entity_poly.type
_entity_poly.pdbx_seq_one_letter_code
_entity_poly.pdbx_strand_id
1 'polypeptide(L)'
;ADRVVTGESADTWPRDNHVSLAAEHDLVTVLPATAHTLSAVATGAAPHLLAATVLRSTAPVVFFPVMSAEMWGTAAVRRDIPQLRADGHEIVDPVRGSRYDVGPGTFVEGPLPAPPPRFVAEVRTRLEARARQAAPAAA
;
A
#
# COMPACT_ATOMS: atom_id res chain seq x y z
N ALA A 1 16.01 0.04 -6.99
CA ALA A 1 15.33 -1.21 -6.56
C ALA A 1 16.17 -2.35 -7.08
N ASP A 2 16.43 -3.35 -6.24
CA ASP A 2 17.29 -4.49 -6.61
C ASP A 2 16.58 -5.48 -7.56
N ARG A 3 15.25 -5.40 -7.65
CA ARG A 3 14.39 -6.24 -8.49
C ARG A 3 13.12 -5.50 -8.89
N VAL A 4 12.63 -5.71 -10.11
CA VAL A 4 11.35 -5.21 -10.62
C VAL A 4 10.50 -6.40 -11.06
N VAL A 5 9.23 -6.43 -10.65
CA VAL A 5 8.29 -7.52 -10.92
C VAL A 5 7.04 -6.94 -11.56
N THR A 6 6.70 -7.38 -12.76
CA THR A 6 5.50 -6.90 -13.51
C THR A 6 4.36 -7.91 -13.54
N GLY A 7 4.65 -9.21 -13.29
CA GLY A 7 3.67 -10.29 -13.38
C GLY A 7 3.37 -10.76 -14.82
N GLU A 8 4.01 -10.18 -15.83
CA GLU A 8 3.70 -10.40 -17.25
C GLU A 8 4.56 -11.48 -17.93
N SER A 9 5.55 -12.05 -17.24
CA SER A 9 6.47 -13.06 -17.80
C SER A 9 6.27 -14.43 -17.17
N ALA A 10 5.78 -15.39 -17.95
CA ALA A 10 5.55 -16.76 -17.48
C ALA A 10 6.83 -17.44 -16.96
N ASP A 11 7.98 -17.10 -17.55
CA ASP A 11 9.28 -17.65 -17.15
C ASP A 11 9.69 -17.25 -15.73
N THR A 12 9.20 -16.11 -15.24
CA THR A 12 9.52 -15.64 -13.87
C THR A 12 8.52 -16.09 -12.83
N TRP A 13 7.32 -16.56 -13.21
CA TRP A 13 6.26 -16.96 -12.28
C TRP A 13 6.66 -17.98 -11.20
N PRO A 14 7.54 -18.96 -11.45
CA PRO A 14 8.00 -19.84 -10.37
C PRO A 14 8.61 -19.09 -9.18
N ARG A 15 9.21 -17.91 -9.42
CA ARG A 15 9.82 -17.05 -8.40
C ARG A 15 9.01 -15.80 -8.07
N ASP A 16 8.25 -15.26 -9.02
CA ASP A 16 7.51 -13.98 -8.93
C ASP A 16 6.01 -14.15 -8.70
N ASN A 17 5.57 -15.32 -8.24
CA ASN A 17 4.18 -15.52 -7.86
C ASN A 17 3.86 -14.89 -6.49
N HIS A 18 2.56 -14.72 -6.24
CA HIS A 18 2.04 -14.13 -5.01
C HIS A 18 2.44 -14.89 -3.73
N VAL A 19 2.75 -16.19 -3.82
CA VAL A 19 3.20 -16.99 -2.66
C VAL A 19 4.63 -16.64 -2.28
N SER A 20 5.54 -16.68 -3.26
CA SER A 20 6.96 -16.35 -3.07
C SER A 20 7.13 -14.90 -2.64
N LEU A 21 6.50 -13.96 -3.35
CA LEU A 21 6.57 -12.53 -3.02
C LEU A 21 6.05 -12.25 -1.60
N ALA A 22 4.96 -12.89 -1.20
CA ALA A 22 4.41 -12.68 0.15
C ALA A 22 5.26 -13.29 1.26
N ALA A 23 6.05 -14.33 0.98
CA ALA A 23 6.90 -15.01 1.96
C ALA A 23 8.29 -14.39 2.09
N GLU A 24 8.81 -13.76 1.03
CA GLU A 24 10.17 -13.22 0.98
C GLU A 24 10.34 -11.83 1.61
N HIS A 25 9.25 -11.18 2.04
CA HIS A 25 9.29 -9.78 2.49
C HIS A 25 8.79 -9.61 3.92
N ASP A 26 9.52 -8.82 4.71
CA ASP A 26 9.17 -8.48 6.11
C ASP A 26 8.13 -7.34 6.23
N LEU A 27 7.88 -6.63 5.14
CA LEU A 27 6.95 -5.50 5.04
C LEU A 27 6.47 -5.35 3.58
N VAL A 28 5.17 -5.16 3.39
CA VAL A 28 4.59 -4.80 2.09
C VAL A 28 4.12 -3.36 2.15
N THR A 29 4.55 -2.55 1.19
CA THR A 29 4.11 -1.15 1.06
C THR A 29 3.47 -0.93 -0.30
N VAL A 30 2.27 -0.35 -0.30
CA VAL A 30 1.55 0.03 -1.52
C VAL A 30 1.60 1.54 -1.68
N LEU A 31 2.40 1.99 -2.65
CA LEU A 31 2.66 3.41 -2.91
C LEU A 31 2.80 3.67 -4.43
N PRO A 32 1.88 4.42 -5.06
CA PRO A 32 0.59 4.86 -4.51
C PRO A 32 -0.42 3.71 -4.34
N ALA A 33 -1.27 3.80 -3.31
CA ALA A 33 -2.44 2.95 -3.17
C ALA A 33 -3.67 3.64 -3.80
N THR A 34 -4.14 3.10 -4.92
CA THR A 34 -5.36 3.61 -5.58
C THR A 34 -6.61 3.15 -4.84
N ALA A 35 -7.73 3.86 -5.02
CA ALA A 35 -9.00 3.41 -4.45
C ALA A 35 -9.44 2.03 -4.97
N HIS A 36 -9.09 1.66 -6.20
CA HIS A 36 -9.34 0.32 -6.73
C HIS A 36 -8.61 -0.75 -5.91
N THR A 37 -7.32 -0.56 -5.65
CA THR A 37 -6.53 -1.48 -4.83
C THR A 37 -7.06 -1.57 -3.41
N LEU A 38 -7.41 -0.44 -2.79
CA LEU A 38 -7.99 -0.42 -1.44
C LEU A 38 -9.31 -1.20 -1.40
N SER A 39 -10.19 -0.98 -2.37
CA SER A 39 -11.48 -1.67 -2.43
C SER A 39 -11.35 -3.17 -2.66
N ALA A 40 -10.44 -3.57 -3.58
CA ALA A 40 -10.15 -4.97 -3.85
C ALA A 40 -9.68 -5.68 -2.57
N VAL A 41 -8.70 -5.11 -1.85
CA VAL A 41 -8.20 -5.70 -0.61
C VAL A 41 -9.26 -5.71 0.49
N ALA A 42 -9.99 -4.61 0.68
CA ALA A 42 -11.03 -4.48 1.72
C ALA A 42 -12.17 -5.48 1.54
N THR A 43 -12.40 -5.95 0.32
CA THR A 43 -13.44 -6.94 -0.02
C THR A 43 -12.89 -8.37 -0.16
N GLY A 44 -11.58 -8.57 0.05
CA GLY A 44 -10.94 -9.87 -0.13
C GLY A 44 -10.85 -10.32 -1.60
N ALA A 45 -10.94 -9.39 -2.56
CA ALA A 45 -10.74 -9.66 -3.97
C ALA A 45 -9.24 -9.63 -4.35
N ALA A 46 -8.83 -10.51 -5.26
CA ALA A 46 -7.46 -10.59 -5.75
C ALA A 46 -7.38 -10.51 -7.29
N PRO A 47 -7.81 -9.40 -7.92
CA PRO A 47 -7.89 -9.30 -9.38
C PRO A 47 -6.52 -9.18 -10.07
N HIS A 48 -5.45 -8.86 -9.32
CA HIS A 48 -4.11 -8.67 -9.85
C HIS A 48 -3.03 -9.15 -8.86
N LEU A 49 -1.80 -9.37 -9.35
CA LEU A 49 -0.69 -9.93 -8.57
C LEU A 49 -0.48 -9.22 -7.22
N LEU A 50 -0.53 -7.88 -7.21
CA LEU A 50 -0.41 -7.10 -5.97
C LEU A 50 -1.47 -7.47 -4.92
N ALA A 51 -2.75 -7.56 -5.30
CA ALA A 51 -3.82 -7.87 -4.35
C ALA A 51 -3.71 -9.32 -3.87
N ALA A 52 -3.40 -10.27 -4.76
CA ALA A 52 -3.13 -11.66 -4.37
C ALA A 52 -1.95 -11.77 -3.37
N THR A 53 -0.88 -10.99 -3.59
CA THR A 53 0.28 -10.95 -2.70
C THR A 53 -0.08 -10.36 -1.34
N VAL A 54 -0.84 -9.27 -1.30
CA VAL A 54 -1.35 -8.65 -0.07
C VAL A 54 -2.21 -9.64 0.72
N LEU A 55 -3.16 -10.31 0.06
CA LEU A 55 -4.05 -11.29 0.71
C LEU A 55 -3.29 -12.50 1.27
N ARG A 56 -2.21 -12.91 0.60
CA ARG A 56 -1.34 -13.98 1.09
C ARG A 56 -0.55 -13.49 2.31
N SER A 57 -0.01 -12.27 2.26
CA SER A 57 1.07 -11.83 3.14
C SER A 57 0.75 -11.93 4.63
N THR A 58 1.69 -12.48 5.38
CA THR A 58 1.69 -12.45 6.85
C THR A 58 2.53 -11.28 7.40
N ALA A 59 3.23 -10.56 6.52
CA ALA A 59 3.91 -9.33 6.87
C ALA A 59 2.91 -8.18 7.02
N PRO A 60 3.24 -7.10 7.76
CA PRO A 60 2.41 -5.91 7.75
C PRO A 60 2.25 -5.37 6.34
N VAL A 61 1.07 -4.86 6.06
CA VAL A 61 0.78 -4.18 4.81
C VAL A 61 0.45 -2.72 5.13
N VAL A 62 1.18 -1.81 4.50
CA VAL A 62 1.03 -0.37 4.66
C VAL A 62 0.57 0.22 3.34
N PHE A 63 -0.56 0.91 3.37
CA PHE A 63 -1.08 1.61 2.22
C PHE A 63 -0.82 3.11 2.35
N PHE A 64 -0.44 3.72 1.22
CA PHE A 64 -0.33 5.16 1.05
C PHE A 64 -1.36 5.61 0.02
N PRO A 65 -2.61 5.88 0.44
CA PRO A 65 -3.70 6.24 -0.47
C PRO A 65 -3.40 7.49 -1.29
N VAL A 66 -3.63 7.41 -2.60
CA VAL A 66 -3.55 8.55 -3.53
C VAL A 66 -4.72 8.51 -4.49
N MET A 67 -5.57 9.53 -4.41
CA MET A 67 -6.76 9.70 -5.25
C MET A 67 -7.24 11.16 -5.20
N SER A 68 -8.19 11.54 -6.05
CA SER A 68 -8.78 12.89 -6.02
C SER A 68 -9.61 13.13 -4.75
N ALA A 69 -9.89 14.40 -4.45
CA ALA A 69 -10.68 14.78 -3.28
C ALA A 69 -12.12 14.24 -3.37
N GLU A 70 -12.69 14.22 -4.57
CA GLU A 70 -14.02 13.69 -4.86
C GLU A 70 -14.05 12.18 -4.60
N MET A 71 -13.02 11.45 -5.05
CA MET A 71 -12.92 10.01 -4.85
C MET A 71 -12.77 9.66 -3.36
N TRP A 72 -12.01 10.46 -2.61
CA TRP A 72 -11.87 10.34 -1.15
C TRP A 72 -13.22 10.41 -0.42
N GLY A 73 -14.15 11.20 -0.95
CA GLY A 73 -15.50 11.37 -0.41
C GLY A 73 -16.51 10.30 -0.82
N THR A 74 -16.14 9.31 -1.61
CA THR A 74 -17.09 8.28 -2.07
C THR A 74 -17.47 7.31 -0.94
N ALA A 75 -18.67 6.72 -1.02
CA ALA A 75 -19.14 5.74 -0.04
C ALA A 75 -18.23 4.50 0.03
N ALA A 76 -17.66 4.08 -1.11
CA ALA A 76 -16.72 2.97 -1.17
C ALA A 76 -15.47 3.26 -0.33
N VAL A 77 -14.77 4.37 -0.58
CA VAL A 77 -13.54 4.71 0.14
C VAL A 77 -13.78 4.93 1.64
N ARG A 78 -14.90 5.57 2.01
CA ARG A 78 -15.29 5.76 3.41
C ARG A 78 -15.57 4.45 4.14
N ARG A 79 -16.01 3.40 3.45
CA ARG A 79 -16.20 2.06 4.01
C ARG A 79 -14.90 1.27 4.03
N ASP A 80 -14.13 1.33 2.95
CA ASP A 80 -12.97 0.47 2.73
C ASP A 80 -11.80 0.86 3.65
N ILE A 81 -11.55 2.17 3.90
CA ILE A 81 -10.45 2.60 4.79
C ILE A 81 -10.63 2.08 6.23
N PRO A 82 -11.78 2.28 6.90
CA PRO A 82 -12.01 1.70 8.22
C PRO A 82 -11.95 0.17 8.23
N GLN A 83 -12.48 -0.49 7.19
CA GLN A 83 -12.44 -1.95 7.08
C GLN A 83 -11.00 -2.46 7.02
N LEU A 84 -10.17 -1.89 6.15
CA LEU A 84 -8.75 -2.25 6.05
C LEU A 84 -8.00 -2.08 7.38
N ARG A 85 -8.29 -0.99 8.12
CA ARG A 85 -7.73 -0.77 9.45
C ARG A 85 -8.19 -1.84 10.45
N ALA A 86 -9.46 -2.22 10.40
CA ALA A 86 -10.03 -3.28 11.24
C ALA A 86 -9.43 -4.67 10.91
N ASP A 87 -9.10 -4.90 9.65
CA ASP A 87 -8.42 -6.11 9.16
C ASP A 87 -6.92 -6.15 9.51
N GLY A 88 -6.42 -5.11 10.19
CA GLY A 88 -5.03 -5.02 10.67
C GLY A 88 -4.05 -4.38 9.67
N HIS A 89 -4.54 -3.84 8.56
CA HIS A 89 -3.71 -3.08 7.64
C HIS A 89 -3.45 -1.66 8.16
N GLU A 90 -2.26 -1.15 7.86
CA GLU A 90 -1.91 0.23 8.18
C GLU A 90 -2.25 1.16 7.02
N ILE A 91 -2.97 2.23 7.30
CA ILE A 91 -3.31 3.27 6.31
C ILE A 91 -2.65 4.58 6.75
N VAL A 92 -1.69 5.06 5.97
CA VAL A 92 -1.06 6.37 6.18
C VAL A 92 -1.92 7.44 5.53
N ASP A 93 -2.54 8.29 6.35
CA ASP A 93 -3.44 9.32 5.85
C ASP A 93 -2.70 10.33 4.94
N PRO A 94 -3.35 10.78 3.84
CA PRO A 94 -2.79 11.80 2.97
C PRO A 94 -2.64 13.13 3.71
N VAL A 95 -1.68 13.94 3.25
CA VAL A 95 -1.53 15.32 3.73
C VAL A 95 -2.39 16.26 2.90
N ARG A 96 -2.76 17.42 3.43
CA ARG A 96 -3.39 18.46 2.61
C ARG A 96 -2.33 19.34 1.95
N GLY A 97 -2.58 19.73 0.70
CA GLY A 97 -1.84 20.80 0.04
C GLY A 97 -2.23 20.95 -1.43
N SER A 98 -1.49 21.83 -2.11
CA SER A 98 -1.69 22.13 -3.52
C SER A 98 -1.15 21.02 -4.42
N ARG A 99 -1.99 20.49 -5.33
CA ARG A 99 -1.57 19.64 -6.46
C ARG A 99 -2.09 20.17 -7.77
N TYR A 100 -1.36 19.89 -8.83
CA TYR A 100 -1.91 19.96 -10.18
C TYR A 100 -2.95 18.85 -10.39
N ASP A 101 -4.16 19.23 -10.77
CA ASP A 101 -5.20 18.30 -11.19
C ASP A 101 -5.29 18.28 -12.72
N VAL A 102 -5.09 17.09 -13.27
CA VAL A 102 -5.10 16.86 -14.72
C VAL A 102 -6.48 17.03 -15.35
N GLY A 103 -7.57 16.87 -14.58
CA GLY A 103 -8.93 17.02 -15.08
C GLY A 103 -9.26 18.47 -15.47
N PRO A 104 -9.23 19.43 -14.52
CA PRO A 104 -9.43 20.84 -14.81
C PRO A 104 -8.18 21.56 -15.32
N GLY A 105 -7.00 20.92 -15.31
CA GLY A 105 -5.74 21.50 -15.78
C GLY A 105 -5.23 22.66 -14.89
N THR A 106 -5.53 22.63 -13.60
CA THR A 106 -5.19 23.70 -12.65
C THR A 106 -4.72 23.13 -11.32
N PHE A 107 -4.09 23.98 -10.50
CA PHE A 107 -3.76 23.63 -9.13
C PHE A 107 -5.01 23.68 -8.25
N VAL A 108 -5.23 22.62 -7.48
CA VAL A 108 -6.33 22.48 -6.52
C VAL A 108 -5.78 22.10 -5.15
N GLU A 109 -6.44 22.56 -4.09
CA GLU A 109 -6.17 22.13 -2.73
C GLU A 109 -6.87 20.81 -2.44
N GLY A 110 -6.14 19.84 -1.89
CA GLY A 110 -6.72 18.53 -1.63
C GLY A 110 -5.79 17.56 -0.92
N PRO A 111 -6.21 16.29 -0.78
CA PRO A 111 -5.34 15.24 -0.29
C PRO A 111 -4.19 15.02 -1.28
N LEU A 112 -2.99 14.91 -0.72
CA LEU A 112 -1.75 14.63 -1.41
C LEU A 112 -1.12 13.37 -0.81
N PRO A 113 -0.40 12.59 -1.64
CA PRO A 113 0.61 11.71 -1.12
C PRO A 113 1.54 12.50 -0.19
N ALA A 114 1.98 11.88 0.91
CA ALA A 114 3.08 12.45 1.68
C ALA A 114 4.31 12.68 0.76
N PRO A 115 5.17 13.67 1.03
CA PRO A 115 6.36 13.86 0.20
C PRO A 115 7.31 12.66 0.31
N PRO A 116 8.14 12.35 -0.70
CA PRO A 116 9.01 11.17 -0.71
C PRO A 116 9.85 10.96 0.56
N PRO A 117 10.45 12.01 1.17
CA PRO A 117 11.18 11.84 2.44
C PRO A 117 10.32 11.29 3.58
N ARG A 118 9.04 11.70 3.65
CA ARG A 118 8.11 11.20 4.65
C ARG A 118 7.76 9.73 4.38
N PHE A 119 7.55 9.33 3.13
CA PHE A 119 7.34 7.90 2.81
C PHE A 119 8.50 7.03 3.26
N VAL A 120 9.73 7.44 2.95
CA VAL A 120 10.93 6.70 3.36
C VAL A 120 11.03 6.61 4.88
N ALA A 121 10.72 7.69 5.60
CA ALA A 121 10.72 7.70 7.06
C ALA A 121 9.67 6.75 7.66
N GLU A 122 8.45 6.77 7.10
CA GLU A 122 7.34 5.90 7.53
C GLU A 122 7.66 4.41 7.30
N VAL A 123 8.22 4.07 6.13
CA VAL A 123 8.64 2.70 5.80
C VAL A 123 9.80 2.26 6.70
N ARG A 124 10.83 3.11 6.85
CA ARG A 124 12.00 2.81 7.69
C ARG A 124 11.60 2.55 9.15
N THR A 125 10.77 3.41 9.72
CA THR A 125 10.33 3.30 11.11
C THR A 125 9.67 1.94 11.38
N ARG A 126 8.86 1.45 10.42
CA ARG A 126 8.16 0.16 10.52
C ARG A 126 9.09 -1.02 10.35
N LEU A 127 10.02 -0.96 9.38
CA LEU A 127 11.06 -1.97 9.21
C LEU A 127 11.91 -2.11 10.47
N GLU A 128 12.35 -0.98 11.06
CA GLU A 128 13.13 -0.98 12.30
C GLU A 128 12.32 -1.52 13.49
N ALA A 129 11.03 -1.17 13.60
CA ALA A 129 10.16 -1.71 14.64
C ALA A 129 10.00 -3.23 14.50
N ARG A 130 9.86 -3.74 13.28
CA ARG A 130 9.79 -5.17 13.00
C ARG A 130 11.10 -5.89 13.29
N ALA A 131 12.24 -5.32 12.91
CA ALA A 131 13.55 -5.86 13.24
C ALA A 131 13.74 -6.00 14.77
N ARG A 132 13.28 -5.01 15.55
CA ARG A 132 13.30 -5.07 17.02
C ARG A 132 12.39 -6.15 17.60
N GLN A 133 11.21 -6.36 17.02
CA GLN A 133 10.25 -7.39 17.47
C GLN A 133 10.71 -8.82 17.09
N ALA A 134 11.44 -8.96 15.98
CA ALA A 134 11.99 -10.23 15.52
C ALA A 134 13.30 -10.60 16.23
N ALA A 135 14.00 -9.64 16.84
CA ALA A 135 15.18 -9.90 17.65
C ALA A 135 14.79 -10.77 18.86
N PRO A 136 15.53 -11.87 19.15
CA PRO A 136 15.21 -12.72 20.28
C PRO A 136 15.25 -11.89 21.57
N ALA A 137 14.25 -12.06 22.43
CA ALA A 137 14.26 -11.47 23.76
C ALA A 137 15.56 -11.91 24.44
N ALA A 138 16.46 -10.95 24.69
CA ALA A 138 17.72 -11.21 25.34
C ALA A 138 17.44 -11.93 26.67
N ALA A 139 17.87 -13.20 26.74
CA ALA A 139 17.80 -14.04 27.92
C ALA A 139 18.87 -13.63 28.94
#